data_AF-A0A7Y1UZW6-F1
#
_entry.id   AF-A0A7Y1UZW6-F1
#
_cell.length_a   1.000
_cell.length_b   1.000
_cell.length_c   1.000
_cell.angle_alpha   90.00
_cell.angle_beta   90.00
_cell.angle_gamma   90.00
#
_symmetry.space_group_name_H-M   'P 1'
#
loop_
_entity.id
_entity.type
_entity.pdbx_description
1 polymer ?
#
loop_
_entity_poly.entity_id
_entity_poly.type
_entity_poly.pdbx_seq_one_letter_code
_entity_poly.pdbx_strand_id
1 'polypeptide(L)' 'MLLWHLGATTALTRYAFRDERMDLRFLLLGAVLPDLIDTPIGLIFYNSLHSVRLFTHSLVLAGLLMTWIVLA' A
#
# COMPACT_ATOMS: atom_id res chain seq x y z
N MET A 1 10.13 4.38 5.88
CA MET A 1 10.04 3.20 4.98
C MET A 1 9.55 3.54 3.57
N LEU A 2 9.08 4.76 3.31
CA LEU A 2 8.49 5.18 2.04
C LEU A 2 9.40 4.95 0.81
N LEU A 3 10.64 5.47 0.83
CA LEU A 3 11.57 5.31 -0.30
C LEU A 3 11.88 3.84 -0.61
N TRP A 4 11.99 3.01 0.43
CA TRP A 4 12.17 1.58 0.29
C TRP A 4 10.94 0.90 -0.32
N HIS A 5 9.72 1.21 0.16
CA HIS A 5 8.49 0.62 -0.39
C HIS A 5 8.28 1.01 -1.84
N LEU A 6 8.46 2.28 -2.18
CA LEU A 6 8.31 2.77 -3.55
C LEU A 6 9.35 2.17 -4.48
N GLY A 7 10.62 2.16 -4.06
CA GLY A 7 11.72 1.60 -4.83
C GLY A 7 11.58 0.09 -5.04
N ALA A 8 11.32 -0.66 -3.98
CA ALA A 8 11.17 -2.12 -4.04
C ALA A 8 9.96 -2.51 -4.89
N THR A 9 8.80 -1.86 -4.69
CA THR A 9 7.59 -2.13 -5.48
C THR A 9 7.84 -1.85 -6.97
N THR A 10 8.45 -0.71 -7.29
CA THR A 10 8.80 -0.37 -8.68
C THR A 10 9.75 -1.39 -9.30
N ALA A 11 10.82 -1.74 -8.58
CA ALA A 11 11.83 -2.68 -9.07
C ALA A 11 11.23 -4.08 -9.30
N LEU A 12 10.44 -4.60 -8.36
CA LEU A 12 9.76 -5.89 -8.48
C LEU A 12 8.78 -5.91 -9.65
N THR A 13 7.95 -4.88 -9.80
CA THR A 13 6.97 -4.81 -10.88
C THR A 13 7.66 -4.69 -12.25
N ARG A 14 8.70 -3.84 -12.38
CA ARG A 14 9.48 -3.75 -13.63
C ARG A 14 10.20 -5.06 -13.95
N TYR A 15 10.74 -5.74 -12.93
CA TYR A 15 11.39 -7.04 -13.10
C TYR A 15 10.41 -8.13 -13.56
N ALA A 16 9.20 -8.18 -12.97
CA ALA A 16 8.21 -9.20 -13.24
C ALA A 16 7.53 -9.03 -14.60
N PHE A 17 7.09 -7.82 -14.93
CA PHE A 17 6.32 -7.58 -16.16
C PHE A 17 7.17 -7.17 -17.35
N ARG A 18 8.37 -6.60 -17.13
CA ARG A 18 9.32 -6.15 -18.16
C ARG A 18 8.74 -5.23 -19.24
N ASP A 19 7.59 -4.61 -18.97
CA ASP A 19 6.99 -3.63 -19.84
C ASP A 19 7.56 -2.25 -19.52
N GLU A 20 8.21 -1.62 -20.49
CA GLU A 20 8.79 -0.28 -20.38
C GLU A 20 7.71 0.81 -20.39
N ARG A 21 6.57 0.57 -21.05
CA ARG A 21 5.47 1.54 -21.21
C ARG A 21 4.44 1.49 -20.09
N MET A 22 4.56 0.53 -19.17
CA MET A 22 3.67 0.39 -18.03
C MET A 22 3.61 1.66 -17.19
N ASP A 23 2.39 2.18 -17.00
CA ASP A 23 2.12 3.29 -16.10
C ASP A 23 2.15 2.79 -14.64
N LEU A 24 3.10 3.31 -13.87
CA LEU A 24 3.29 2.93 -12.47
C LEU A 24 2.52 3.83 -11.50
N ARG A 25 1.84 4.88 -11.95
CA ARG A 25 1.20 5.86 -11.05
C ARG A 25 0.20 5.19 -10.11
N PHE A 26 -0.66 4.32 -10.62
CA PHE A 26 -1.63 3.59 -9.81
C PHE A 26 -0.98 2.60 -8.84
N LEU A 27 0.08 1.92 -9.28
CA LEU A 27 0.88 1.03 -8.43
C LEU A 27 1.50 1.81 -7.26
N LEU A 28 2.13 2.95 -7.55
CA LEU A 28 2.77 3.80 -6.56
C LEU A 28 1.75 4.42 -5.61
N LEU A 29 0.59 4.85 -6.11
CA LEU A 29 -0.52 5.31 -5.27
C LEU A 29 -0.94 4.21 -4.29
N GLY A 30 -1.16 2.98 -4.77
CA GLY A 30 -1.47 1.83 -3.93
C GLY A 30 -0.37 1.49 -2.92
N ALA A 31 0.90 1.70 -3.28
CA ALA A 31 2.03 1.45 -2.39
C ALA A 31 2.18 2.50 -1.26
N VAL A 32 1.77 3.75 -1.49
CA VAL A 32 1.86 4.83 -0.49
C VAL A 32 0.60 4.92 0.37
N LEU A 33 -0.56 4.51 -0.15
CA LEU A 33 -1.84 4.63 0.54
C LEU A 33 -1.83 4.06 1.98
N PRO A 34 -1.24 2.89 2.26
CA PRO A 34 -1.19 2.34 3.62
C PRO A 34 -0.41 3.19 4.60
N ASP A 35 0.74 3.70 4.19
CA ASP A 35 1.56 4.59 5.01
C ASP A 35 0.81 5.90 5.31
N LEU A 36 0.11 6.44 4.30
CA LEU A 36 -0.62 7.70 4.42
C LEU A 36 -1.84 7.60 5.35
N ILE A 37 -2.48 6.42 5.41
CA ILE A 37 -3.67 6.19 6.26
C ILE A 37 -3.26 5.73 7.66
N ASP A 38 -2.44 4.68 7.76
CA ASP A 38 -2.15 4.06 9.05
C ASP A 38 -1.28 4.94 9.94
N THR A 39 -0.31 5.66 9.37
CA THR A 39 0.66 6.43 10.16
C THR A 39 -0.01 7.57 10.94
N PRO A 40 -0.83 8.45 10.33
CA PRO A 40 -1.49 9.52 11.09
C PRO A 40 -2.45 8.98 12.15
N ILE A 41 -3.26 7.98 11.82
CA ILE A 41 -4.21 7.38 12.76
C ILE A 41 -3.44 6.74 13.92
N GLY A 42 -2.44 5.94 13.61
CA GLY A 42 -1.63 5.27 14.62
C GLY A 42 -0.84 6.23 15.51
N LEU A 43 -0.41 7.38 14.99
CA LEU A 43 0.23 8.43 15.79
C LEU A 43 -0.78 9.13 16.71
N ILE A 44 -1.96 9.48 16.22
CA ILE A 44 -3.02 10.13 17.02
C ILE A 44 -3.50 9.21 18.16
N PHE A 45 -3.62 7.90 17.89
CA PHE A 45 -4.14 6.91 18.83
C PHE A 45 -3.06 6.00 19.43
N TYR A 46 -1.80 6.42 19.41
CA TYR A 46 -0.67 5.56 19.82
C TYR A 46 -0.82 5.04 21.26
N ASN A 47 -1.33 5.87 22.16
CA ASN A 47 -1.53 5.50 23.58
C ASN A 47 -2.52 4.35 23.77
N SER A 48 -3.43 4.12 22.81
CA SER A 48 -4.43 3.06 22.86
C SER A 48 -4.07 1.88 21.97
N LEU A 49 -3.48 2.14 20.80
CA LEU A 49 -3.20 1.13 19.78
C LEU A 49 -1.78 0.55 19.88
N HIS A 50 -0.85 1.27 20.51
CA HIS A 50 0.56 0.92 20.64
C HIS A 50 1.27 0.55 19.32
N SER A 51 0.71 0.97 18.18
CA SER A 51 1.21 0.66 16.83
C SER A 51 0.80 1.74 15.84
N VAL A 52 1.67 2.00 14.86
CA VAL A 52 1.40 2.84 13.69
C VAL A 52 1.13 2.04 12.41
N ARG A 53 1.19 0.71 12.50
CA ARG A 53 0.86 -0.21 11.41
C ARG A 53 -0.49 -0.83 11.76
N LEU A 54 -1.53 -0.44 11.03
CA LEU A 54 -2.91 -0.77 11.34
C LEU A 54 -3.47 -1.70 10.25
N PHE A 55 -4.74 -1.55 9.91
CA PHE A 55 -5.44 -2.44 8.98
C PHE A 55 -5.01 -2.24 7.52
N THR A 56 -4.55 -1.04 7.12
CA THR A 56 -4.21 -0.77 5.72
C THR A 56 -2.92 -1.47 5.32
N HIS A 57 -2.02 -1.70 6.28
CA HIS A 57 -0.85 -2.58 6.17
C HIS A 57 -1.16 -4.07 6.28
N SER A 58 -2.43 -4.45 6.44
CA SER A 58 -2.86 -5.84 6.40
C SER A 58 -3.39 -6.20 5.01
N LEU A 59 -3.49 -7.50 4.73
CA LEU A 59 -4.14 -8.01 3.52
C LEU A 59 -5.65 -7.75 3.50
N VAL A 60 -6.26 -7.28 4.59
CA VAL A 60 -7.71 -7.06 4.69
C VAL A 60 -8.19 -6.02 3.69
N LEU A 61 -7.56 -4.84 3.62
CA LEU A 61 -8.01 -3.80 2.70
C LEU A 61 -7.83 -4.25 1.24
N ALA A 62 -6.66 -4.79 0.91
CA ALA A 62 -6.38 -5.29 -0.44
C ALA A 62 -7.36 -6.40 -0.85
N GLY A 63 -7.66 -7.32 0.07
CA GLY A 63 -8.65 -8.38 -0.12
C GLY A 63 -10.05 -7.83 -0.36
N LEU A 64 -10.54 -6.93 0.50
CA LEU A 64 -11.86 -6.30 0.36
C LEU A 64 -12.00 -5.53 -0.95
N LEU A 65 -10.98 -4.77 -1.33
CA LEU A 65 -10.97 -4.00 -2.58
C LEU A 65 -11.01 -4.94 -3.79
N MET A 66 -10.24 -6.03 -3.77
CA MET A 66 -10.26 -7.02 -4.84
C MET A 66 -11.62 -7.73 -4.92
N THR A 67 -12.19 -8.13 -3.78
CA THR A 67 -13.54 -8.73 -3.73
C THR A 67 -14.58 -7.78 -4.27
N TRP A 68 -14.54 -6.50 -3.89
CA TRP A 68 -15.46 -5.49 -4.40
C TRP A 68 -15.35 -5.31 -5.91
N ILE A 69 -14.14 -5.19 -6.45
CA ILE A 69 -13.90 -5.07 -7.90
C ILE A 69 -14.45 -6.28 -8.66
N VAL A 70 -14.34 -7.49 -8.10
CA VAL A 70 -14.83 -8.73 -8.75
C VAL A 70 -16.36 -8.84 -8.72
N LEU A 71 -17.02 -8.27 -7.71
CA LEU A 71 -18.47 -8.39 -7.50
C LEU A 71 -19.30 -7.22 -8.02
N ALA A 72 -18.68 -6.05 -8.25
CA ALA A 72 -19.32 -4.84 -8.78
C ALA A 72 -19.40 -4.84 -10.31
#